data_AF-A0A938LM85-F1
#
_entry.id   AF-A0A938LM85-F1
#
_cell.length_a   1.000
_cell.length_b   1.000
_cell.length_c   1.000
_cell.angle_alpha   90.00
_cell.angle_beta   90.00
_cell.angle_gamma   90.00
#
_symmetry.space_group_name_H-M   'P 1'
#
loop_
_entity.id
_entity.type
_entity.pdbx_description
1 polymer ?
#
loop_
_entity_poly.entity_id
_entity_poly.type
_entity_poly.pdbx_seq_one_letter_code
_entity_poly.pdbx_strand_id
1 'polypeptide(L)'
;MRRTKAFTLIELLVVIAIIAILMAVLVPALKIAREQARGVSCLSNQRSLAQAYVMYADENGGSMVGGWARHDTVNRVPPWVMPPLDYSGSSIVRMASGNVTLEQRYNGLREGALYPYLKDVDVYHCPGDNRRTQGTSLGNTPAYLIFRSYSLPDYLRATEASDPKKLFTFKDPANKMLFVEEIYDGSAGNFNHAGWSYIPFDNTMWDPLGIFHSDACTFSFMDGHAERKKWADKRTITYCVSRTEAQRLGFGKGQKFNPPNEDLVWLDQHYPGKTTLATGG
;
A
#
# COMPACT_ATOMS: atom_id res chain seq x y z
N MET A 1 -64.39 -17.90 21.28
CA MET A 1 -63.35 -16.87 21.46
C MET A 1 -62.00 -17.54 21.61
N ARG A 2 -61.12 -17.41 20.61
CA ARG A 2 -59.76 -17.97 20.65
C ARG A 2 -58.90 -17.00 21.48
N ARG A 3 -58.51 -17.39 22.70
CA ARG A 3 -57.62 -16.56 23.54
C ARG A 3 -56.27 -16.43 22.82
N THR A 4 -55.94 -15.23 22.37
CA THR A 4 -54.58 -14.90 21.94
C THR A 4 -53.69 -14.93 23.17
N LYS A 5 -52.64 -15.75 23.16
CA LYS A 5 -51.64 -15.76 24.23
C LYS A 5 -50.86 -14.44 24.15
N ALA A 6 -50.92 -13.64 25.21
CA ALA A 6 -50.10 -12.43 25.33
C ALA A 6 -48.68 -12.82 25.74
N PHE A 7 -47.69 -12.16 25.17
CA PHE A 7 -46.28 -12.38 25.43
C PHE A 7 -45.93 -11.91 26.86
N THR A 8 -45.28 -12.76 27.65
CA THR A 8 -44.90 -12.44 29.02
C THR A 8 -43.57 -11.67 29.07
N LEU A 9 -43.37 -10.90 30.14
CA LEU A 9 -42.11 -10.17 30.37
C LEU A 9 -40.91 -11.11 30.48
N ILE A 10 -41.11 -12.32 31.04
CA ILE A 10 -40.07 -13.34 31.16
C ILE A 10 -39.67 -13.89 29.79
N GLU A 11 -40.64 -14.16 28.90
CA GLU A 11 -40.35 -14.61 27.54
C GLU A 11 -39.55 -13.56 26.76
N LEU A 12 -39.86 -12.27 26.94
CA LEU A 12 -39.08 -11.19 26.34
C LEU A 12 -37.66 -11.11 26.89
N LEU A 13 -37.50 -11.23 28.21
CA LEU A 13 -36.20 -11.17 28.87
C LEU A 13 -35.27 -12.31 28.42
N VAL A 14 -35.80 -13.53 28.29
CA VAL A 14 -35.04 -14.68 27.82
C VAL A 14 -34.60 -14.49 26.37
N VAL A 15 -35.46 -13.96 25.49
CA VAL A 15 -35.11 -13.71 24.08
C VAL A 15 -34.00 -12.67 23.95
N ILE A 16 -34.09 -11.55 24.67
CA ILE A 16 -33.02 -10.54 24.61
C ILE A 16 -31.71 -11.07 25.20
N ALA A 17 -31.76 -11.91 26.24
CA ALA A 17 -30.58 -12.56 26.80
C ALA A 17 -29.89 -13.48 25.78
N ILE A 18 -30.68 -14.29 25.04
CA ILE A 18 -30.15 -15.15 23.98
C ILE A 18 -29.53 -14.31 22.85
N ILE A 19 -30.22 -13.26 22.39
CA ILE A 19 -29.68 -12.35 21.35
C ILE A 19 -28.37 -11.71 21.82
N ALA A 20 -28.29 -11.27 23.09
CA ALA A 20 -27.09 -10.67 23.65
C ALA A 20 -25.90 -11.65 23.65
N ILE A 21 -26.13 -12.91 24.05
CA ILE A 21 -25.10 -13.97 24.02
C ILE A 21 -24.63 -14.23 22.58
N LEU A 22 -25.57 -14.35 21.64
CA LEU A 22 -25.24 -14.56 20.22
C LEU A 22 -24.42 -13.40 19.65
N MET A 23 -24.82 -12.16 19.94
CA MET A 23 -24.10 -10.97 19.48
C MET A 23 -22.70 -10.86 20.10
N ALA A 24 -22.52 -11.26 21.36
CA ALA A 24 -21.22 -11.26 22.02
C ALA A 24 -20.20 -12.16 21.32
N VAL A 25 -20.63 -13.28 20.72
CA VAL A 25 -19.76 -14.17 19.95
C VAL A 25 -19.66 -13.76 18.47
N LEU A 26 -20.75 -13.29 17.88
CA LEU A 26 -20.82 -12.99 16.45
C LEU A 26 -20.04 -11.73 16.06
N VAL A 27 -20.03 -10.68 16.90
CA VAL A 27 -19.36 -9.41 16.59
C VAL A 27 -17.84 -9.56 16.47
N PRO A 28 -17.12 -10.23 17.42
CA PRO A 28 -15.70 -10.51 17.26
C PRO A 28 -15.38 -11.36 16.04
N ALA A 29 -16.17 -12.42 15.80
CA ALA A 29 -15.96 -13.31 14.66
C ALA A 29 -16.13 -12.58 13.31
N LEU A 30 -17.16 -11.74 13.20
CA LEU A 30 -17.41 -10.92 12.00
C LEU A 30 -16.29 -9.90 11.75
N LYS A 31 -15.72 -9.31 12.81
CA LYS A 31 -14.58 -8.39 12.67
C LYS A 31 -13.37 -9.09 12.03
N ILE A 32 -13.01 -10.29 12.53
CA ILE A 32 -11.90 -11.09 12.00
C ILE A 32 -12.19 -11.49 10.54
N ALA A 33 -13.40 -11.96 10.24
CA ALA A 33 -13.78 -12.36 8.90
C ALA A 33 -13.69 -11.18 7.90
N ARG A 34 -14.16 -9.98 8.29
CA ARG A 34 -14.04 -8.77 7.46
C ARG A 34 -12.59 -8.36 7.23
N GLU A 35 -11.74 -8.47 8.24
CA GLU A 35 -10.31 -8.17 8.11
C GLU A 35 -9.61 -9.13 7.13
N GLN A 36 -9.90 -10.43 7.22
CA GLN A 36 -9.39 -11.43 6.28
C GLN A 36 -9.87 -11.17 4.85
N ALA A 37 -11.16 -10.84 4.67
CA ALA A 37 -11.72 -10.52 3.36
C ALA A 37 -11.04 -9.28 2.73
N ARG A 38 -10.78 -8.24 3.53
CA ARG A 38 -10.01 -7.06 3.06
C ARG A 38 -8.60 -7.45 2.62
N GLY A 39 -7.93 -8.33 3.36
CA GLY A 39 -6.60 -8.83 2.98
C GLY A 39 -6.60 -9.60 1.67
N VAL A 40 -7.62 -10.42 1.40
CA VAL A 40 -7.79 -11.11 0.11
C VAL A 40 -8.02 -10.13 -1.03
N SER A 41 -8.87 -9.13 -0.82
CA SER A 41 -9.12 -8.08 -1.82
C SER A 41 -7.88 -7.24 -2.10
N CYS A 42 -7.08 -6.91 -1.07
CA CYS A 42 -5.82 -6.22 -1.24
C CYS A 42 -4.81 -7.03 -2.07
N LEU A 43 -4.67 -8.32 -1.76
CA LEU A 43 -3.83 -9.24 -2.54
C LEU A 43 -4.28 -9.32 -4.00
N SER A 44 -5.59 -9.34 -4.25
CA SER A 44 -6.15 -9.28 -5.60
C SER A 44 -5.80 -7.98 -6.32
N ASN A 45 -5.92 -6.83 -5.64
CA ASN A 45 -5.57 -5.52 -6.20
C ASN A 45 -4.07 -5.46 -6.59
N GLN A 46 -3.19 -5.93 -5.71
CA GLN A 46 -1.76 -6.05 -5.97
C GLN A 46 -1.45 -6.92 -7.20
N ARG A 47 -2.12 -8.07 -7.32
CA ARG A 47 -1.98 -8.94 -8.49
C ARG A 47 -2.44 -8.25 -9.77
N SER A 48 -3.59 -7.57 -9.74
CA SER A 48 -4.09 -6.81 -10.88
C SER A 48 -3.13 -5.71 -11.31
N LEU A 49 -2.55 -4.97 -10.35
CA LEU A 49 -1.54 -3.94 -10.62
C LEU A 49 -0.28 -4.51 -11.27
N ALA A 50 0.24 -5.63 -10.75
CA ALA A 50 1.42 -6.26 -11.32
C ALA A 50 1.16 -6.84 -12.72
N GLN A 51 -0.01 -7.46 -12.93
CA GLN A 51 -0.42 -7.92 -14.26
C GLN A 51 -0.55 -6.75 -15.24
N ALA A 52 -1.15 -5.63 -14.84
CA ALA A 52 -1.23 -4.42 -15.66
C ALA A 52 0.16 -3.89 -16.03
N TYR A 53 1.10 -3.92 -15.09
CA TYR A 53 2.48 -3.53 -15.33
C TYR A 53 3.15 -4.43 -16.37
N VAL A 54 3.02 -5.76 -16.22
CA VAL A 54 3.60 -6.73 -17.17
C VAL A 54 2.98 -6.57 -18.56
N MET A 55 1.66 -6.41 -18.67
CA MET A 55 0.98 -6.15 -19.95
C MET A 55 1.46 -4.85 -20.61
N TYR A 56 1.58 -3.77 -19.83
CA TYR A 56 2.15 -2.52 -20.32
C TYR A 56 3.57 -2.74 -20.86
N ALA A 57 4.42 -3.45 -20.11
CA ALA A 57 5.78 -3.69 -20.53
C ALA A 57 5.83 -4.51 -21.84
N ASP A 58 4.99 -5.53 -21.98
CA ASP A 58 4.92 -6.37 -23.18
C ASP A 58 4.56 -5.55 -24.43
N GLU A 59 3.55 -4.68 -24.32
CA GLU A 59 3.12 -3.80 -25.43
C GLU A 59 4.12 -2.67 -25.75
N ASN A 60 4.97 -2.29 -24.78
CA ASN A 60 5.90 -1.16 -24.90
C ASN A 60 7.38 -1.63 -25.00
N GLY A 61 7.62 -2.80 -25.59
CA GLY A 61 8.97 -3.32 -25.85
C GLY A 61 9.80 -3.50 -24.58
N GLY A 62 9.18 -4.00 -23.52
CA GLY A 62 9.73 -4.18 -22.18
C GLY A 62 9.88 -2.91 -21.36
N SER A 63 9.35 -1.75 -21.82
CA SER A 63 9.45 -0.49 -21.06
C SER A 63 8.78 -0.59 -19.69
N MET A 64 9.41 0.03 -18.70
CA MET A 64 8.83 0.22 -17.38
C MET A 64 7.92 1.46 -17.33
N VAL A 65 7.12 1.55 -16.26
CA VAL A 65 6.50 2.80 -15.79
C VAL A 65 7.16 3.24 -14.49
N GLY A 66 7.41 4.54 -14.34
CA GLY A 66 8.18 5.09 -13.24
C GLY A 66 7.33 5.25 -11.99
N GLY A 67 7.90 4.94 -10.82
CA GLY A 67 7.22 4.99 -9.52
C GLY A 67 6.86 6.38 -8.99
N TRP A 68 7.47 7.45 -9.51
CA TRP A 68 7.15 8.82 -9.07
C TRP A 68 5.85 9.32 -9.72
N ALA A 69 4.90 9.77 -8.91
CA ALA A 69 3.70 10.43 -9.40
C ALA A 69 4.03 11.82 -9.94
N ARG A 70 3.91 12.00 -11.26
CA ARG A 70 4.24 13.25 -11.98
C ARG A 70 3.35 13.47 -13.21
N HIS A 71 3.39 14.67 -13.78
CA HIS A 71 2.59 15.03 -14.97
C HIS A 71 3.36 14.88 -16.29
N ASP A 72 4.64 14.52 -16.22
CA ASP A 72 5.57 14.46 -17.35
C ASP A 72 6.27 13.10 -17.43
N THR A 73 6.61 12.69 -18.66
CA THR A 73 7.48 11.54 -18.91
C THR A 73 8.93 11.96 -18.69
N VAL A 74 9.71 11.16 -17.96
CA VAL A 74 11.14 11.42 -17.72
C VAL A 74 11.98 10.21 -18.08
N ASN A 75 13.14 10.47 -18.70
CA ASN A 75 14.01 9.42 -19.25
C ASN A 75 13.26 8.42 -20.15
N ARG A 76 12.25 8.91 -20.90
CA ARG A 76 11.37 8.10 -21.75
C ARG A 76 10.55 7.04 -21.00
N VAL A 77 10.39 7.18 -19.69
CA VAL A 77 9.56 6.33 -18.85
C VAL A 77 8.37 7.15 -18.34
N PRO A 78 7.13 6.80 -18.71
CA PRO A 78 5.96 7.51 -18.22
C PRO A 78 5.67 7.12 -16.76
N PRO A 79 4.97 7.97 -16.00
CA PRO A 79 4.58 7.65 -14.65
C PRO A 79 3.44 6.64 -14.60
N TRP A 80 3.47 5.77 -13.60
CA TRP A 80 2.40 4.79 -13.41
C TRP A 80 1.07 5.42 -12.99
N VAL A 81 1.13 6.55 -12.29
CA VAL A 81 0.02 7.42 -11.90
C VAL A 81 0.45 8.88 -11.91
N MET A 82 -0.50 9.80 -12.09
CA MET A 82 -0.25 11.24 -12.00
C MET A 82 -0.80 11.82 -10.69
N PRO A 83 -0.26 12.96 -10.20
CA PRO A 83 -0.89 13.76 -9.16
C PRO A 83 -2.30 14.22 -9.59
N PRO A 84 -3.11 14.78 -8.68
CA PRO A 84 -4.45 15.24 -9.00
C PRO A 84 -4.47 16.19 -10.20
N LEU A 85 -5.47 16.02 -11.08
CA LEU A 85 -5.70 16.81 -12.29
C LEU A 85 -7.07 17.50 -12.22
N ASP A 86 -7.21 18.64 -12.86
CA ASP A 86 -8.50 19.33 -12.89
C ASP A 86 -9.45 18.65 -13.89
N TYR A 87 -10.69 19.15 -13.98
CA TYR A 87 -11.70 18.58 -14.87
C TYR A 87 -11.39 18.77 -16.37
N SER A 88 -10.43 19.63 -16.71
CA SER A 88 -9.97 19.85 -18.08
C SER A 88 -8.71 19.05 -18.43
N GLY A 89 -8.20 18.24 -17.49
CA GLY A 89 -6.91 17.54 -17.63
C GLY A 89 -5.71 18.47 -17.46
N SER A 90 -5.92 19.73 -17.06
CA SER A 90 -4.85 20.67 -16.81
C SER A 90 -4.26 20.44 -15.40
N SER A 91 -2.95 20.60 -15.29
CA SER A 91 -2.24 20.52 -14.01
C SER A 91 -2.75 21.61 -13.08
N ILE A 92 -3.44 21.21 -12.00
CA ILE A 92 -4.06 22.15 -11.05
C ILE A 92 -3.00 22.96 -10.29
N VAL A 93 -1.86 22.34 -9.95
CA VAL A 93 -0.59 22.95 -9.49
C VAL A 93 0.46 21.83 -9.44
N ARG A 94 1.76 22.15 -9.48
CA ARG A 94 2.82 21.17 -9.14
C ARG A 94 2.58 20.66 -7.72
N MET A 95 2.20 19.39 -7.60
CA MET A 95 2.04 18.69 -6.33
C MET A 95 1.10 19.41 -5.35
N ALA A 96 -0.19 19.46 -5.66
CA ALA A 96 -1.18 20.03 -4.74
C ALA A 96 -1.26 19.21 -3.43
N SER A 97 -0.47 19.59 -2.43
CA SER A 97 -0.82 19.48 -1.02
C SER A 97 -1.92 20.52 -0.76
N GLY A 98 -3.18 20.10 -0.76
CA GLY A 98 -4.29 21.04 -0.63
C GLY A 98 -5.65 20.38 -0.75
N ASN A 99 -6.70 21.18 -0.60
CA ASN A 99 -8.09 20.74 -0.58
C ASN A 99 -8.60 20.44 -2.01
N VAL A 100 -8.08 19.39 -2.65
CA VAL A 100 -8.56 18.89 -3.95
C VAL A 100 -9.71 17.89 -3.75
N THR A 101 -10.63 17.83 -4.72
CA THR A 101 -11.77 16.91 -4.66
C THR A 101 -11.34 15.45 -4.90
N LEU A 102 -12.20 14.51 -4.50
CA LEU A 102 -11.99 13.08 -4.80
C LEU A 102 -11.84 12.84 -6.31
N GLU A 103 -12.68 13.49 -7.11
CA GLU A 103 -12.70 13.31 -8.56
C GLU A 103 -11.42 13.81 -9.22
N GLN A 104 -10.87 14.94 -8.78
CA GLN A 104 -9.58 15.45 -9.28
C GLN A 104 -8.42 14.49 -9.01
N ARG A 105 -8.49 13.77 -7.89
CA ARG A 105 -7.49 12.75 -7.53
C ARG A 105 -7.65 11.51 -8.39
N TYR A 106 -8.89 11.09 -8.65
CA TYR A 106 -9.18 10.00 -9.57
C TYR A 106 -8.76 10.31 -11.00
N ASN A 107 -8.90 11.55 -11.48
CA ASN A 107 -8.37 11.95 -12.78
C ASN A 107 -6.85 11.69 -12.90
N GLY A 108 -6.07 11.98 -11.85
CA GLY A 108 -4.65 11.66 -11.82
C GLY A 108 -4.34 10.15 -11.93
N LEU A 109 -5.17 9.29 -11.32
CA LEU A 109 -5.07 7.84 -11.50
C LEU A 109 -5.43 7.43 -12.93
N ARG A 110 -6.49 8.02 -13.51
CA ARG A 110 -6.99 7.69 -14.85
C ARG A 110 -6.00 8.04 -15.96
N GLU A 111 -5.21 9.09 -15.77
CA GLU A 111 -4.12 9.48 -16.69
C GLU A 111 -2.82 8.69 -16.47
N GLY A 112 -2.76 7.82 -15.45
CA GLY A 112 -1.62 6.95 -15.22
C GLY A 112 -1.46 5.89 -16.32
N ALA A 113 -0.20 5.55 -16.66
CA ALA A 113 0.10 4.62 -17.75
C ALA A 113 -0.49 3.21 -17.56
N LEU A 114 -0.80 2.80 -16.32
CA LEU A 114 -1.39 1.48 -16.03
C LEU A 114 -2.93 1.47 -16.06
N TYR A 115 -3.58 2.64 -15.99
CA TYR A 115 -5.03 2.70 -15.90
C TYR A 115 -5.77 2.05 -17.10
N PRO A 116 -5.31 2.17 -18.36
CA PRO A 116 -5.97 1.52 -19.49
C PRO A 116 -6.12 0.00 -19.36
N TYR A 117 -5.25 -0.66 -18.59
CA TYR A 117 -5.27 -2.10 -18.33
C TYR A 117 -6.14 -2.48 -17.13
N LEU A 118 -6.36 -1.54 -16.20
CA LEU A 118 -7.10 -1.77 -14.95
C LEU A 118 -8.56 -1.32 -15.05
N LYS A 119 -8.79 -0.13 -15.61
CA LYS A 119 -10.09 0.54 -15.80
C LYS A 119 -10.91 0.69 -14.50
N ASP A 120 -10.24 0.66 -13.35
CA ASP A 120 -10.84 0.81 -12.03
C ASP A 120 -9.86 1.54 -11.10
N VAL A 121 -10.33 2.65 -10.52
CA VAL A 121 -9.53 3.48 -9.59
C VAL A 121 -9.44 2.85 -8.20
N ASP A 122 -10.39 2.01 -7.80
CA ASP A 122 -10.39 1.38 -6.47
C ASP A 122 -9.26 0.34 -6.33
N VAL A 123 -8.75 -0.18 -7.45
CA VAL A 123 -7.61 -1.11 -7.47
C VAL A 123 -6.33 -0.47 -6.93
N TYR A 124 -6.20 0.86 -6.94
CA TYR A 124 -5.02 1.58 -6.46
C TYR A 124 -4.98 1.74 -4.92
N HIS A 125 -6.06 1.38 -4.24
CA HIS A 125 -6.22 1.58 -2.81
C HIS A 125 -6.43 0.24 -2.08
N CYS A 126 -5.84 0.11 -0.90
CA CYS A 126 -6.04 -1.05 -0.06
C CYS A 126 -7.36 -0.91 0.71
N PRO A 127 -8.30 -1.88 0.64
CA PRO A 127 -9.56 -1.79 1.38
C PRO A 127 -9.41 -1.88 2.90
N GLY A 128 -8.21 -2.22 3.40
CA GLY A 128 -7.84 -2.11 4.82
C GLY A 128 -7.30 -0.73 5.23
N ASP A 129 -6.88 0.09 4.28
CA ASP A 129 -6.35 1.43 4.54
C ASP A 129 -7.50 2.42 4.78
N ASN A 130 -7.78 2.69 6.05
CA ASN A 130 -8.88 3.61 6.39
C ASN A 130 -8.51 5.08 6.24
N ARG A 131 -7.28 5.43 5.82
CA ARG A 131 -6.82 6.82 5.73
C ARG A 131 -7.50 7.62 4.61
N ARG A 132 -8.17 6.93 3.67
CA ARG A 132 -9.08 7.56 2.69
C ARG A 132 -10.33 8.16 3.32
N THR A 133 -10.76 7.66 4.49
CA THR A 133 -12.00 8.10 5.16
C THR A 133 -11.77 8.70 6.55
N GLN A 134 -10.80 8.19 7.29
CA GLN A 134 -10.50 8.62 8.66
C GLN A 134 -9.36 9.66 8.73
N GLY A 135 -8.60 9.84 7.65
CA GLY A 135 -7.45 10.73 7.61
C GLY A 135 -6.15 10.09 8.11
N THR A 136 -5.14 10.93 8.28
CA THR A 136 -3.79 10.57 8.69
C THR A 136 -3.45 11.19 10.06
N SER A 137 -2.22 10.97 10.54
CA SER A 137 -1.65 11.65 11.71
C SER A 137 -1.70 13.19 11.62
N LEU A 138 -1.86 13.74 10.41
CA LEU A 138 -1.90 15.18 10.13
C LEU A 138 -3.32 15.76 10.14
N GLY A 139 -4.35 14.90 10.12
CA GLY A 139 -5.76 15.31 10.14
C GLY A 139 -6.64 14.53 9.16
N ASN A 140 -7.92 14.90 9.12
CA ASN A 140 -8.97 14.23 8.34
C ASN A 140 -9.63 15.13 7.27
N THR A 141 -9.09 16.32 7.03
CA THR A 141 -9.53 17.15 5.90
C THR A 141 -9.12 16.52 4.58
N PRO A 142 -9.76 16.86 3.44
CA PRO A 142 -9.41 16.26 2.15
C PRO A 142 -7.96 16.49 1.73
N ALA A 143 -7.28 17.49 2.29
CA ALA A 143 -5.85 17.71 2.12
C ALA A 143 -4.99 16.57 2.71
N TYR A 144 -5.49 15.88 3.75
CA TYR A 144 -4.80 14.86 4.54
C TYR A 144 -5.28 13.42 4.32
N LEU A 145 -6.19 13.18 3.39
CA LEU A 145 -6.65 11.83 3.02
C LEU A 145 -5.65 11.13 2.08
N ILE A 146 -5.56 9.80 2.15
CA ILE A 146 -4.74 8.95 1.25
C ILE A 146 -5.63 8.30 0.20
N PHE A 147 -5.24 8.35 -1.07
CA PHE A 147 -6.06 7.85 -2.20
C PHE A 147 -5.45 6.65 -2.91
N ARG A 148 -4.24 6.28 -2.51
CA ARG A 148 -3.48 5.15 -3.04
C ARG A 148 -2.68 4.55 -1.90
N SER A 149 -2.72 3.24 -1.77
CA SER A 149 -2.03 2.53 -0.68
C SER A 149 -0.77 1.81 -1.15
N TYR A 150 -0.58 1.68 -2.46
CA TYR A 150 0.54 0.95 -3.05
C TYR A 150 1.60 1.89 -3.62
N SER A 151 2.85 1.45 -3.62
CA SER A 151 3.98 2.16 -4.24
C SER A 151 4.93 1.19 -4.91
N LEU A 152 5.62 1.69 -5.93
CA LEU A 152 6.82 1.03 -6.43
C LEU A 152 7.99 1.32 -5.48
N PRO A 153 8.94 0.38 -5.29
CA PRO A 153 10.24 0.70 -4.72
C PRO A 153 10.89 1.88 -5.44
N ASP A 154 11.56 2.76 -4.70
CA ASP A 154 12.28 3.92 -5.23
C ASP A 154 13.34 3.57 -6.29
N TYR A 155 13.92 2.37 -6.26
CA TYR A 155 14.78 1.88 -7.34
C TYR A 155 14.07 1.83 -8.72
N LEU A 156 12.74 1.73 -8.74
CA LEU A 156 11.92 1.70 -9.96
C LEU A 156 11.33 3.08 -10.28
N ARG A 157 11.85 4.16 -9.68
CA ARG A 157 11.36 5.53 -9.91
C ARG A 157 11.61 6.02 -11.34
N ALA A 158 12.65 5.49 -11.98
CA ALA A 158 13.05 5.77 -13.37
C ALA A 158 13.41 7.25 -13.66
N THR A 159 13.81 8.01 -12.65
CA THR A 159 14.13 9.44 -12.75
C THR A 159 15.61 9.73 -12.93
N GLU A 160 16.47 8.87 -12.42
CA GLU A 160 17.91 9.00 -12.61
C GLU A 160 18.34 8.29 -13.89
N ALA A 161 19.47 8.69 -14.46
CA ALA A 161 20.02 8.07 -15.66
C ALA A 161 20.41 6.60 -15.42
N SER A 162 20.83 6.27 -14.19
CA SER A 162 21.20 4.92 -13.76
C SER A 162 20.01 4.02 -13.41
N ASP A 163 18.80 4.59 -13.28
CA ASP A 163 17.63 3.80 -12.90
C ASP A 163 17.24 2.83 -14.02
N PRO A 164 16.77 1.63 -13.68
CA PRO A 164 16.26 0.66 -14.64
C PRO A 164 15.11 1.25 -15.48
N LYS A 165 15.11 0.92 -16.78
CA LYS A 165 14.07 1.36 -17.74
C LYS A 165 13.33 0.19 -18.39
N LYS A 166 13.77 -1.04 -18.16
CA LYS A 166 13.25 -2.25 -18.80
C LYS A 166 12.90 -3.30 -17.75
N LEU A 167 11.66 -3.80 -17.79
CA LEU A 167 11.18 -4.78 -16.83
C LEU A 167 11.84 -6.15 -17.04
N PHE A 168 12.00 -6.55 -18.31
CA PHE A 168 12.50 -7.88 -18.66
C PHE A 168 14.03 -8.03 -18.55
N THR A 169 14.74 -7.02 -18.06
CA THR A 169 16.18 -7.12 -17.76
C THR A 169 16.46 -7.61 -16.34
N PHE A 170 15.46 -7.62 -15.47
CA PHE A 170 15.60 -8.13 -14.11
C PHE A 170 15.73 -9.65 -14.11
N LYS A 171 16.68 -10.16 -13.33
CA LYS A 171 16.83 -11.60 -13.08
C LYS A 171 15.90 -12.00 -11.95
N ASP A 172 15.39 -13.23 -12.04
CA ASP A 172 14.55 -13.85 -11.01
C ASP A 172 13.30 -13.01 -10.66
N PRO A 173 12.45 -12.69 -11.67
CA PRO A 173 11.34 -11.74 -11.51
C PRO A 173 10.30 -12.18 -10.45
N ALA A 174 10.16 -13.49 -10.23
CA ALA A 174 9.29 -14.03 -9.18
C ALA A 174 9.75 -13.61 -7.78
N ASN A 175 11.06 -13.41 -7.55
CA ASN A 175 11.54 -12.96 -6.24
C ASN A 175 11.81 -11.45 -6.19
N LYS A 176 11.46 -10.67 -7.23
CA LYS A 176 11.65 -9.21 -7.22
C LYS A 176 10.34 -8.48 -7.01
N MET A 177 10.24 -7.78 -5.88
CA MET A 177 9.06 -6.98 -5.57
C MET A 177 8.91 -5.86 -6.59
N LEU A 178 7.66 -5.59 -6.95
CA LEU A 178 7.24 -4.59 -7.93
C LEU A 178 6.41 -3.50 -7.25
N PHE A 179 5.39 -3.88 -6.49
CA PHE A 179 4.63 -2.96 -5.64
C PHE A 179 4.63 -3.44 -4.19
N VAL A 180 4.56 -2.47 -3.28
CA VAL A 180 4.45 -2.68 -1.84
C VAL A 180 3.26 -1.87 -1.30
N GLU A 181 2.62 -2.33 -0.23
CA GLU A 181 1.72 -1.46 0.54
C GLU A 181 2.56 -0.50 1.38
N GLU A 182 2.37 0.80 1.21
CA GLU A 182 3.14 1.82 1.90
C GLU A 182 2.28 2.66 2.85
N ILE A 183 2.87 3.00 3.99
CA ILE A 183 2.35 4.01 4.88
C ILE A 183 3.17 5.29 4.68
N TYR A 184 2.63 6.23 3.90
CA TYR A 184 3.21 7.58 3.87
C TYR A 184 2.82 8.37 5.13
N ASP A 185 3.80 9.01 5.78
CA ASP A 185 3.65 9.73 7.06
C ASP A 185 4.30 11.13 7.01
N GLY A 186 4.17 11.82 5.87
CA GLY A 186 4.73 13.15 5.64
C GLY A 186 3.67 14.22 5.34
N SER A 187 3.97 15.48 5.66
CA SER A 187 3.12 16.65 5.36
C SER A 187 3.01 16.99 3.88
N ALA A 188 3.84 16.38 3.04
CA ALA A 188 3.99 16.73 1.63
C ALA A 188 3.37 15.69 0.66
N GLY A 189 2.57 14.71 1.12
CA GLY A 189 2.24 13.60 0.22
C GLY A 189 1.03 12.73 0.47
N ASN A 190 -0.12 13.33 0.26
CA ASN A 190 -1.42 12.68 0.34
C ASN A 190 -1.79 11.75 -0.82
N PHE A 191 -0.91 11.67 -1.82
CA PHE A 191 -1.05 10.75 -2.94
C PHE A 191 0.04 9.68 -2.96
N ASN A 192 0.86 9.61 -1.90
CA ASN A 192 2.05 8.77 -1.89
C ASN A 192 2.94 9.10 -3.11
N HIS A 193 3.46 10.34 -3.16
CA HIS A 193 3.99 10.86 -4.42
C HIS A 193 5.20 10.09 -4.93
N ALA A 194 6.12 9.72 -4.05
CA ALA A 194 7.35 9.02 -4.42
C ALA A 194 7.13 7.51 -4.54
N GLY A 195 8.23 6.79 -4.73
CA GLY A 195 8.28 5.36 -4.45
C GLY A 195 8.56 5.11 -2.97
N TRP A 196 8.36 3.86 -2.55
CA TRP A 196 8.72 3.40 -1.22
C TRP A 196 10.24 3.31 -1.10
N SER A 197 10.83 4.07 -0.17
CA SER A 197 12.28 4.14 -0.02
C SER A 197 12.80 3.07 0.93
N TYR A 198 13.85 2.37 0.51
CA TYR A 198 14.52 1.35 1.30
C TYR A 198 16.00 1.25 0.93
N ILE A 199 16.86 1.09 1.93
CA ILE A 199 18.30 0.90 1.72
C ILE A 199 18.63 -0.57 2.07
N PRO A 200 18.92 -1.42 1.06
CA PRO A 200 19.21 -2.81 1.33
C PRO A 200 20.53 -2.97 2.09
N PHE A 201 20.63 -4.01 2.93
CA PHE A 201 21.79 -4.41 3.74
C PHE A 201 22.25 -3.44 4.82
N ASP A 202 21.57 -2.29 4.99
CA ASP A 202 21.90 -1.34 6.06
C ASP A 202 21.26 -1.73 7.40
N ASN A 203 20.32 -2.68 7.40
CA ASN A 203 19.57 -3.11 8.58
C ASN A 203 18.85 -1.92 9.26
N THR A 204 18.36 -0.99 8.44
CA THR A 204 17.46 0.13 8.77
C THR A 204 16.21 0.04 7.90
N MET A 205 15.13 0.73 8.27
CA MET A 205 13.93 0.83 7.44
C MET A 205 13.54 2.29 7.26
N TRP A 206 13.57 2.77 6.01
CA TRP A 206 13.41 4.20 5.73
C TRP A 206 11.94 4.60 5.71
N ASP A 207 11.13 4.01 4.84
CA ASP A 207 9.69 4.24 4.79
C ASP A 207 8.92 3.05 5.38
N PRO A 208 7.87 3.27 6.18
CA PRO A 208 7.11 2.18 6.78
C PRO A 208 6.17 1.51 5.76
N LEU A 209 5.89 0.24 6.00
CA LEU A 209 5.03 -0.60 5.16
C LEU A 209 3.62 -0.70 5.75
N GLY A 210 2.64 -0.93 4.90
CA GLY A 210 1.26 -1.22 5.26
C GLY A 210 1.16 -2.45 6.16
N ILE A 211 0.43 -2.33 7.27
CA ILE A 211 0.09 -3.44 8.16
C ILE A 211 -1.43 -3.50 8.37
N PHE A 212 -2.18 -3.28 7.29
CA PHE A 212 -3.65 -3.16 7.33
C PHE A 212 -4.36 -4.51 7.52
N HIS A 213 -3.61 -5.62 7.48
CA HIS A 213 -4.14 -6.98 7.44
C HIS A 213 -3.39 -7.91 8.40
N SER A 214 -3.68 -7.82 9.70
CA SER A 214 -3.14 -8.71 10.74
C SER A 214 -1.61 -8.74 10.82
N ASP A 215 -0.99 -7.57 10.99
CA ASP A 215 0.47 -7.39 11.09
C ASP A 215 1.23 -7.88 9.85
N ALA A 216 0.60 -7.80 8.68
CA ALA A 216 1.16 -8.23 7.42
C ALA A 216 1.03 -7.16 6.34
N CYS A 217 1.98 -7.17 5.41
CA CYS A 217 2.03 -6.34 4.22
C CYS A 217 1.87 -7.24 2.98
N THR A 218 1.16 -6.76 1.97
CA THR A 218 1.07 -7.40 0.66
C THR A 218 2.06 -6.77 -0.32
N PHE A 219 2.65 -7.65 -1.11
CA PHE A 219 3.63 -7.35 -2.13
C PHE A 219 3.15 -7.96 -3.44
N SER A 220 3.49 -7.32 -4.55
CA SER A 220 3.47 -7.98 -5.85
C SER A 220 4.86 -8.06 -6.44
N PHE A 221 5.04 -8.98 -7.40
CA PHE A 221 6.32 -9.33 -7.96
C PHE A 221 6.36 -9.12 -9.47
N MET A 222 7.57 -9.04 -10.03
CA MET A 222 7.79 -8.67 -11.43
C MET A 222 7.28 -9.70 -12.45
N ASP A 223 6.95 -10.92 -12.03
CA ASP A 223 6.29 -11.94 -12.85
C ASP A 223 4.74 -11.83 -12.84
N GLY A 224 4.19 -10.88 -12.07
CA GLY A 224 2.75 -10.62 -12.00
C GLY A 224 2.02 -11.32 -10.85
N HIS A 225 2.69 -12.09 -9.98
CA HIS A 225 2.03 -12.64 -8.79
C HIS A 225 2.06 -11.67 -7.60
N ALA A 226 1.33 -12.03 -6.54
CA ALA A 226 1.32 -11.28 -5.29
C ALA A 226 1.35 -12.22 -4.08
N GLU A 227 2.01 -11.79 -3.01
CA GLU A 227 2.13 -12.52 -1.75
C GLU A 227 1.86 -11.59 -0.57
N ARG A 228 1.45 -12.16 0.56
CA ARG A 228 1.36 -11.47 1.84
C ARG A 228 2.49 -11.93 2.76
N LYS A 229 3.35 -11.01 3.20
CA LYS A 229 4.37 -11.25 4.23
C LYS A 229 3.85 -10.82 5.59
N LYS A 230 3.71 -11.78 6.51
CA LYS A 230 3.47 -11.49 7.93
C LYS A 230 4.79 -11.17 8.61
N TRP A 231 4.82 -10.09 9.40
CA TRP A 231 6.02 -9.69 10.12
C TRP A 231 6.25 -10.58 11.34
N ALA A 232 7.48 -11.05 11.49
CA ALA A 232 7.87 -11.92 12.60
C ALA A 232 8.46 -11.11 13.75
N ASP A 233 9.21 -10.06 13.44
CA ASP A 233 9.81 -9.18 14.43
C ASP A 233 8.82 -8.06 14.82
N LYS A 234 8.51 -7.98 16.12
CA LYS A 234 7.63 -6.94 16.66
C LYS A 234 8.14 -5.53 16.40
N ARG A 235 9.45 -5.34 16.25
CA ARG A 235 10.06 -4.03 15.94
C ARG A 235 9.65 -3.54 14.56
N THR A 236 9.46 -4.45 13.59
CA THR A 236 8.91 -4.13 12.27
C THR A 236 7.49 -3.59 12.42
N ILE A 237 6.65 -4.27 13.19
CA ILE A 237 5.27 -3.87 13.47
C ILE A 237 5.25 -2.51 14.18
N THR A 238 6.04 -2.33 15.25
CA THR A 238 6.14 -1.07 15.98
C THR A 238 6.53 0.08 15.06
N TYR A 239 7.51 -0.11 14.17
CA TYR A 239 7.92 0.93 13.22
C TYR A 239 6.81 1.29 12.23
N CYS A 240 6.09 0.29 11.71
CA CYS A 240 4.98 0.50 10.78
C CYS A 240 3.74 1.13 11.45
N VAL A 241 3.51 0.89 12.75
CA VAL A 241 2.46 1.56 13.53
C VAL A 241 2.85 2.99 13.91
N SER A 242 4.07 3.18 14.43
CA SER A 242 4.52 4.46 14.98
C SER A 242 6.04 4.61 14.85
N ARG A 243 6.44 5.48 13.93
CA ARG A 243 7.85 5.84 13.73
C ARG A 243 8.44 6.54 14.95
N THR A 244 7.64 7.36 15.63
CA THR A 244 8.05 8.08 16.85
C THR A 244 8.38 7.10 17.97
N GLU A 245 7.54 6.08 18.17
CA GLU A 245 7.80 5.07 19.18
C GLU A 245 9.03 4.21 18.85
N ALA A 246 9.17 3.80 17.59
CA ALA A 246 10.36 3.06 17.14
C ALA A 246 11.65 3.87 17.34
N GLN A 247 11.63 5.17 17.02
CA GLN A 247 12.76 6.07 17.25
C GLN A 247 13.11 6.19 18.75
N ARG A 248 12.09 6.26 19.62
CA ARG A 248 12.29 6.26 21.08
C ARG A 248 12.94 4.97 21.58
N LEU A 249 12.64 3.85 20.93
CA LEU A 249 13.18 2.52 21.23
C LEU A 249 14.52 2.23 20.52
N GLY A 250 15.02 3.13 19.68
CA GLY A 250 16.36 3.05 19.10
C GLY A 250 16.49 2.27 17.79
N PHE A 251 15.41 2.15 17.00
CA PHE A 251 15.45 1.47 15.69
C PHE A 251 14.54 2.16 14.64
N GLY A 252 14.75 1.87 13.36
CA GLY A 252 13.93 2.36 12.25
C GLY A 252 14.72 3.20 11.25
N LYS A 253 14.19 4.37 10.87
CA LYS A 253 14.84 5.26 9.89
C LYS A 253 16.13 5.83 10.46
N GLY A 254 17.25 5.51 9.81
CA GLY A 254 18.59 5.95 10.20
C GLY A 254 19.09 5.33 11.51
N GLN A 255 18.37 4.37 12.09
CA GLN A 255 18.75 3.68 13.32
C GLN A 255 18.67 2.16 13.10
N LYS A 256 19.82 1.49 13.22
CA LYS A 256 19.92 0.07 12.94
C LYS A 256 19.10 -0.74 13.94
N PHE A 257 18.41 -1.76 13.45
CA PHE A 257 17.79 -2.74 14.32
C PHE A 257 18.90 -3.55 15.00
N ASN A 258 19.00 -3.50 16.33
CA ASN A 258 20.00 -4.26 17.08
C ASN A 258 19.31 -5.11 18.17
N PRO A 259 19.41 -6.46 18.13
CA PRO A 259 20.09 -7.30 17.12
C PRO A 259 19.47 -7.15 15.72
N PRO A 260 20.12 -7.62 14.63
CA PRO A 260 19.57 -7.53 13.27
C PRO A 260 18.13 -8.05 13.17
N ASN A 261 17.34 -7.43 12.28
CA ASN A 261 15.93 -7.77 12.10
C ASN A 261 15.74 -8.75 10.94
N GLU A 262 15.16 -9.92 11.21
CA GLU A 262 14.95 -10.97 10.22
C GLU A 262 13.99 -10.57 9.09
N ASP A 263 13.03 -9.68 9.35
CA ASP A 263 12.11 -9.19 8.34
C ASP A 263 12.84 -8.32 7.29
N LEU A 264 13.91 -7.63 7.69
CA LEU A 264 14.73 -6.83 6.77
C LEU A 264 15.59 -7.73 5.88
N VAL A 265 15.99 -8.91 6.35
CA VAL A 265 16.68 -9.90 5.50
C VAL A 265 15.76 -10.36 4.37
N TRP A 266 14.47 -10.55 4.66
CA TRP A 266 13.48 -10.86 3.61
C TRP A 266 13.33 -9.70 2.63
N LEU A 267 13.25 -8.45 3.11
CA LEU A 267 13.19 -7.26 2.24
C LEU A 267 14.42 -7.16 1.34
N ASP A 268 15.62 -7.35 1.87
CA ASP A 268 16.89 -7.36 1.13
C ASP A 268 16.92 -8.39 -0.02
N GLN A 269 16.33 -9.57 0.21
CA GLN A 269 16.27 -10.62 -0.79
C GLN A 269 15.37 -10.24 -1.97
N HIS A 270 14.26 -9.57 -1.67
CA HIS A 270 13.20 -9.28 -2.65
C HIS A 270 13.32 -7.88 -3.28
N TYR A 271 14.12 -6.98 -2.71
CA TYR A 271 14.29 -5.64 -3.26
C TYR A 271 14.90 -5.67 -4.67
N PRO A 272 14.36 -4.90 -5.63
CA PRO A 272 14.77 -4.97 -7.03
C PRO A 272 16.15 -4.38 -7.29
N GLY A 273 16.54 -3.37 -6.50
CA GLY A 273 17.82 -2.68 -6.62
C GLY A 273 18.99 -3.37 -5.93
N LYS A 274 18.87 -4.67 -5.64
CA LYS A 274 19.92 -5.45 -4.98
C LYS A 274 21.23 -5.36 -5.76
N THR A 275 22.10 -4.45 -5.37
CA THR A 275 23.54 -4.57 -5.62
C THR A 275 24.05 -5.52 -4.55
N THR A 276 24.69 -6.60 -4.97
CA THR A 276 25.32 -7.60 -4.10
C THR A 276 25.96 -6.97 -2.87
N LEU A 277 25.78 -7.62 -1.70
CA LEU A 277 26.68 -7.47 -0.56
C LEU A 277 28.11 -7.34 -1.05
N ALA A 278 28.83 -6.38 -0.49
CA ALA A 278 30.25 -6.19 -0.65
C ALA A 278 30.98 -7.53 -0.86
N THR A 279 31.46 -7.76 -2.08
CA THR A 279 32.67 -8.56 -2.24
C THR A 279 33.79 -7.74 -1.61
N GLY A 280 34.22 -8.10 -0.39
CA GLY A 280 35.39 -7.51 0.25
C GLY A 280 35.35 -7.60 1.77
N GLY A 281 35.93 -8.67 2.31
CA GLY A 281 36.16 -8.90 3.75
C GLY A 281 36.27 -10.38 4.05
#